data_AF-A0A0U1DRR9-F1
#
_entry.id   AF-A0A0U1DRR9-F1
#
_cell.length_a   1.000
_cell.length_b   1.000
_cell.length_c   1.000
_cell.angle_alpha   90.00
_cell.angle_beta   90.00
_cell.angle_gamma   90.00
#
_symmetry.space_group_name_H-M   'P 1'
#
loop_
_entity.id
_entity.type
_entity.pdbx_description
1 polymer ?
#
loop_
_entity_poly.entity_id
_entity_poly.type
_entity_poly.pdbx_seq_one_letter_code
_entity_poly.pdbx_strand_id
1 'polypeptide(L)'
;MAMSAAERARAYRERHANRVQARLAERRRAAARLKAALTGISLPDLPRAACRGHATLFDPQNDGEPDVHAHTRWVRAVEICDGCPELAPCATWVDQVPEKSRHGVIAGRFHK
;
A
#
# COMPACT_ATOMS: atom_id res chain seq x y z
N MET A 1 45.14 3.55 -2.01
CA MET A 1 44.60 4.48 -3.02
C MET A 1 43.60 5.41 -2.34
N ALA A 2 43.79 6.72 -2.42
CA ALA A 2 42.90 7.70 -1.79
C ALA A 2 41.72 8.01 -2.73
N MET A 3 40.50 8.10 -2.20
CA MET A 3 39.31 8.50 -2.98
C MET A 3 39.50 9.91 -3.56
N SER A 4 39.02 10.13 -4.77
CA SER A 4 38.96 11.44 -5.42
C SER A 4 37.94 12.37 -4.75
N ALA A 5 38.06 13.67 -5.02
CA ALA A 5 37.08 14.66 -4.54
C ALA A 5 35.66 14.40 -5.08
N ALA A 6 35.55 13.91 -6.33
CA ALA A 6 34.27 13.58 -6.95
C ALA A 6 33.57 12.40 -6.27
N GLU A 7 34.34 11.35 -5.91
CA GLU A 7 33.82 10.19 -5.19
C GLU A 7 33.34 10.58 -3.78
N ARG A 8 34.09 11.44 -3.08
CA ARG A 8 33.65 11.98 -1.77
C ARG A 8 32.35 12.78 -1.88
N ALA A 9 32.21 13.61 -2.92
CA ALA A 9 31.00 14.41 -3.14
C ALA A 9 29.78 13.52 -3.49
N ARG A 10 29.96 12.48 -4.31
CA ARG A 10 28.89 11.49 -4.60
C ARG A 10 28.47 10.76 -3.32
N ALA A 11 29.42 10.25 -2.55
CA ALA A 11 29.13 9.54 -1.30
C ALA A 11 28.45 10.45 -0.25
N TYR A 12 28.82 11.73 -0.18
CA TYR A 12 28.14 12.71 0.68
C TYR A 12 26.67 12.90 0.26
N ARG A 13 26.42 13.12 -1.04
CA ARG A 13 25.04 13.30 -1.55
C ARG A 13 24.18 12.06 -1.31
N GLU A 14 24.72 10.88 -1.54
CA GLU A 14 24.02 9.61 -1.30
C GLU A 14 23.69 9.43 0.19
N ARG A 15 24.66 9.64 1.09
CA ARG A 15 24.40 9.60 2.54
C ARG A 15 23.35 10.61 2.98
N HIS A 16 23.37 11.83 2.42
CA HIS A 16 22.37 12.84 2.71
C HIS A 16 20.98 12.42 2.22
N ALA A 17 20.87 11.92 0.98
CA ALA A 17 19.63 11.41 0.41
C ALA A 17 19.07 10.24 1.25
N ASN A 18 19.91 9.28 1.64
CA ASN A 18 19.51 8.14 2.47
C ASN A 18 18.97 8.59 3.84
N ARG A 19 19.60 9.58 4.49
CA ARG A 19 19.10 10.17 5.76
C ARG A 19 17.74 10.85 5.59
N VAL A 20 17.56 11.60 4.50
CA VAL A 20 16.28 12.25 4.20
C VAL A 20 15.18 11.20 3.99
N GLN A 21 15.44 10.16 3.20
CA GLN A 21 14.50 9.07 2.95
C GLN A 21 14.11 8.34 4.25
N ALA A 22 15.09 8.03 5.10
CA ALA A 22 14.84 7.39 6.39
C ALA A 22 13.90 8.23 7.29
N ARG A 23 14.14 9.56 7.38
CA ARG A 23 13.29 10.48 8.14
C ARG A 23 11.88 10.59 7.57
N LEU A 24 11.73 10.61 6.24
CA LEU A 24 10.41 10.63 5.60
C LEU A 24 9.63 9.34 5.88
N ALA A 25 10.29 8.18 5.83
CA ALA A 25 9.69 6.90 6.17
C ALA A 25 9.23 6.86 7.64
N GLU A 26 10.05 7.35 8.57
CA GLU A 26 9.69 7.44 10.00
C GLU A 26 8.48 8.35 10.23
N ARG A 27 8.46 9.54 9.61
CA ARG A 27 7.31 10.47 9.68
C ARG A 27 6.03 9.86 9.14
N ARG A 28 6.09 9.14 8.02
CA ARG A 28 4.93 8.41 7.46
C ARG A 28 4.40 7.36 8.43
N ARG A 29 5.30 6.59 9.08
CA ARG A 29 4.92 5.59 10.11
C ARG A 29 4.28 6.25 11.33
N ALA A 30 4.83 7.37 11.81
CA ALA A 30 4.27 8.13 12.92
C ALA A 30 2.87 8.69 12.58
N ALA A 31 2.70 9.26 11.38
CA ALA A 31 1.41 9.75 10.92
C ALA A 31 0.37 8.64 10.80
N ALA A 32 0.74 7.46 10.28
CA ALA A 32 -0.14 6.30 10.20
C ALA A 32 -0.61 5.84 11.60
N ARG A 33 0.31 5.79 12.58
CA ARG A 33 -0.03 5.45 13.98
C ARG A 33 -0.96 6.47 14.61
N LEU A 34 -0.68 7.77 14.45
CA LEU A 34 -1.54 8.83 14.96
C LEU A 34 -2.94 8.75 14.34
N LYS A 35 -3.04 8.54 13.02
CA LYS A 35 -4.33 8.35 12.34
C LYS A 35 -5.09 7.16 12.91
N ALA A 36 -4.43 6.02 13.12
CA ALA A 36 -5.05 4.85 13.73
C ALA A 36 -5.54 5.14 15.16
N ALA A 37 -4.75 5.83 15.98
CA ALA A 37 -5.14 6.20 17.34
C ALA A 37 -6.36 7.14 17.38
N LEU A 38 -6.44 8.09 16.44
CA LEU A 38 -7.55 9.04 16.35
C LEU A 38 -8.83 8.43 15.79
N THR A 39 -8.72 7.46 14.88
CA THR A 39 -9.88 6.87 14.20
C THR A 39 -10.33 5.53 14.79
N GLY A 40 -9.49 4.88 15.60
CA GLY A 40 -9.70 3.51 16.07
C GLY A 40 -9.58 2.44 14.98
N ILE A 41 -9.28 2.84 13.73
CA ILE A 41 -9.22 1.94 12.57
C ILE A 41 -7.75 1.62 12.31
N SER A 42 -7.31 0.45 12.77
CA SER A 42 -6.03 -0.15 12.38
C SER A 42 -6.21 -1.10 11.21
N LEU A 43 -5.11 -1.41 10.49
CA LEU A 43 -5.13 -2.53 9.55
C LEU A 43 -5.43 -3.83 10.33
N PRO A 44 -6.30 -4.71 9.83
CA PRO A 44 -6.59 -5.98 10.47
C PRO A 44 -5.36 -6.88 10.31
N ASP A 45 -5.09 -7.71 11.31
CA ASP A 45 -4.09 -8.77 11.16
C ASP A 45 -4.69 -9.89 10.32
N LEU A 46 -4.21 -10.01 9.08
CA LEU A 46 -4.68 -10.96 8.08
C LEU A 46 -3.49 -11.77 7.51
N PRO A 47 -2.90 -12.67 8.31
CA PRO A 47 -1.67 -13.36 7.93
C PRO A 47 -1.88 -14.36 6.77
N ARG A 48 -3.08 -14.90 6.59
CA ARG A 48 -3.42 -15.88 5.54
C ARG A 48 -4.16 -15.27 4.34
N ALA A 49 -4.28 -13.95 4.26
CA ALA A 49 -4.96 -13.30 3.16
C ALA A 49 -4.30 -13.64 1.83
N ALA A 50 -5.10 -14.13 0.88
CA ALA A 50 -4.63 -14.56 -0.43
C ALA A 50 -4.08 -13.40 -1.27
N CYS A 51 -4.44 -12.15 -0.95
CA CYS A 51 -3.93 -10.96 -1.62
C CYS A 51 -2.47 -10.61 -1.25
N ARG A 52 -1.89 -11.24 -0.21
CA ARG A 52 -0.52 -10.95 0.22
C ARG A 52 0.47 -11.23 -0.92
N GLY A 53 1.26 -10.21 -1.28
CA GLY A 53 2.22 -10.28 -2.39
C GLY A 53 1.66 -9.87 -3.76
N HIS A 54 0.37 -9.56 -3.86
CA HIS A 54 -0.32 -9.24 -5.11
C HIS A 54 -0.87 -7.80 -5.18
N ALA A 55 -0.33 -6.86 -4.39
CA ALA A 55 -0.90 -5.52 -4.18
C ALA A 55 -1.31 -4.79 -5.48
N THR A 56 -0.50 -4.87 -6.54
CA THR A 56 -0.76 -4.20 -7.82
C THR A 56 -2.02 -4.66 -8.55
N LEU A 57 -2.54 -5.86 -8.25
CA LEU A 57 -3.82 -6.33 -8.77
C LEU A 57 -5.02 -5.64 -8.09
N PHE A 58 -4.84 -5.20 -6.84
CA PHE A 58 -5.87 -4.62 -5.99
C PHE A 58 -5.87 -3.10 -6.02
N ASP A 59 -4.81 -2.47 -6.54
CA ASP A 59 -4.69 -1.02 -6.65
C ASP A 59 -5.76 -0.40 -7.58
N PRO A 60 -6.15 0.86 -7.34
CA PRO A 60 -6.99 1.61 -8.26
C PRO A 60 -6.31 1.79 -9.63
N GLN A 61 -7.08 2.31 -10.59
CA GLN A 61 -6.59 2.58 -11.94
C GLN A 61 -5.51 3.65 -11.86
N ASN A 62 -4.41 3.45 -12.58
CA ASN A 62 -3.37 4.47 -12.65
C ASN A 62 -3.75 5.59 -13.62
N ASP A 63 -3.17 6.77 -13.42
CA ASP A 63 -3.33 7.90 -14.32
C ASP A 63 -2.85 7.53 -15.74
N GLY A 64 -3.74 7.67 -16.73
CA GLY A 64 -3.45 7.36 -18.14
C GLY A 64 -3.49 5.87 -18.48
N GLU A 65 -3.88 5.01 -17.54
CA GLU A 65 -4.07 3.59 -17.79
C GLU A 65 -5.39 3.34 -18.56
N PRO A 66 -5.40 2.52 -19.63
CA PRO A 66 -6.65 2.14 -20.28
C PRO A 66 -7.58 1.36 -19.36
N ASP A 67 -8.88 1.70 -19.36
CA ASP A 67 -9.91 1.08 -18.51
C ASP A 67 -9.91 -0.46 -18.60
N VAL A 68 -9.66 -1.01 -19.78
CA VAL A 68 -9.60 -2.46 -20.02
C VAL A 68 -8.50 -3.15 -19.21
N HIS A 69 -7.36 -2.50 -19.00
CA HIS A 69 -6.25 -3.05 -18.22
C HIS A 69 -6.56 -3.03 -16.72
N ALA A 70 -7.19 -1.95 -16.24
CA ALA A 70 -7.60 -1.84 -14.85
C ALA A 70 -8.69 -2.87 -14.54
N HIS A 71 -9.70 -2.98 -15.42
CA HIS A 71 -10.77 -3.96 -15.29
C HIS A 71 -10.26 -5.41 -15.25
N THR A 72 -9.31 -5.75 -16.14
CA THR A 72 -8.72 -7.10 -16.18
C THR A 72 -8.03 -7.45 -14.86
N ARG A 73 -7.31 -6.50 -14.23
CA ARG A 73 -6.69 -6.73 -12.92
C ARG A 73 -7.73 -6.88 -11.82
N TRP A 74 -8.76 -6.04 -11.83
CA TRP A 74 -9.79 -6.08 -10.79
C TRP A 74 -10.63 -7.36 -10.83
N VAL A 75 -10.93 -7.91 -12.02
CA VAL A 75 -11.57 -9.23 -12.14
C VAL A 75 -10.74 -10.29 -11.43
N ARG A 76 -9.43 -10.34 -11.69
CA ARG A 76 -8.52 -11.28 -11.00
C ARG A 76 -8.46 -11.03 -9.49
N ALA A 77 -8.49 -9.77 -9.06
CA ALA A 77 -8.48 -9.43 -7.65
C ALA A 77 -9.76 -9.94 -6.94
N VAL A 78 -10.92 -9.84 -7.58
CA VAL A 78 -12.19 -10.39 -7.07
C VAL A 78 -12.11 -11.91 -6.97
N GLU A 79 -11.63 -12.60 -8.00
CA GLU A 79 -11.44 -14.07 -7.98
C GLU A 79 -10.54 -14.53 -6.83
N ILE A 80 -9.46 -13.78 -6.54
CA ILE A 80 -8.59 -14.06 -5.38
C ILE A 80 -9.35 -13.87 -4.06
N CYS A 81 -10.22 -12.86 -3.97
CA CYS A 81 -11.03 -12.62 -2.78
C CYS A 81 -12.03 -13.76 -2.53
N ASP A 82 -12.66 -14.32 -3.57
CA ASP A 82 -13.63 -15.41 -3.45
C ASP A 82 -13.02 -16.67 -2.80
N GLY A 83 -11.75 -16.95 -3.07
CA GLY A 83 -11.01 -18.06 -2.46
C GLY A 83 -10.30 -17.71 -1.15
N CYS A 84 -10.41 -16.47 -0.65
CA CYS A 84 -9.58 -15.99 0.46
C CYS A 84 -10.08 -16.54 1.81
N PRO A 85 -9.22 -17.22 2.60
CA PRO A 85 -9.60 -17.77 3.91
C PRO A 85 -9.89 -16.70 4.97
N GLU A 86 -9.55 -15.43 4.67
CA GLU A 86 -9.70 -14.29 5.57
C GLU A 86 -10.64 -13.22 4.98
N LEU A 87 -11.49 -13.59 4.02
CA LEU A 87 -12.47 -12.68 3.42
C LEU A 87 -13.41 -12.08 4.47
N ALA A 88 -13.94 -12.91 5.38
CA ALA A 88 -14.88 -12.46 6.41
C ALA A 88 -14.29 -11.38 7.35
N PRO A 89 -13.14 -11.58 8.01
CA PRO A 89 -12.54 -10.52 8.83
C PRO A 89 -12.11 -9.30 8.01
N CYS A 90 -11.71 -9.48 6.73
CA CYS A 90 -11.42 -8.36 5.83
C CYS A 90 -12.68 -7.51 5.54
N ALA A 91 -13.82 -8.16 5.29
CA ALA A 91 -15.11 -7.50 5.06
C ALA A 91 -15.56 -6.71 6.30
N THR A 92 -15.48 -7.31 7.48
CA THR A 92 -15.81 -6.65 8.75
C THR A 92 -14.95 -5.40 8.99
N TRP A 93 -13.67 -5.48 8.67
CA TRP A 93 -12.76 -4.33 8.79
C TRP A 93 -13.10 -3.22 7.80
N VAL A 94 -13.26 -3.55 6.51
CA VAL A 94 -13.47 -2.51 5.49
C VAL A 94 -14.78 -1.77 5.72
N ASP A 95 -15.80 -2.42 6.29
CA ASP A 95 -17.08 -1.79 6.65
C ASP A 95 -16.90 -0.66 7.68
N GLN A 96 -15.83 -0.68 8.47
CA GLN A 96 -15.47 0.37 9.42
C GLN A 96 -14.64 1.49 8.79
N VAL A 97 -13.98 1.25 7.65
CA VAL A 97 -13.16 2.24 6.95
C VAL A 97 -14.07 3.26 6.26
N PRO A 98 -13.84 4.58 6.37
CA PRO A 98 -14.63 5.57 5.62
C PRO A 98 -14.59 5.33 4.12
N GLU A 99 -15.73 5.46 3.43
CA GLU A 99 -15.86 5.18 1.99
C GLU A 99 -14.80 5.90 1.15
N LYS A 100 -14.54 7.17 1.44
CA LYS A 100 -13.51 8.02 0.80
C LYS A 100 -12.07 7.54 0.97
N SER A 101 -11.82 6.50 1.76
CA SER A 101 -10.50 5.92 2.01
C SER A 101 -10.38 4.50 1.46
N ARG A 102 -11.43 3.97 0.82
CA ARG A 102 -11.44 2.68 0.14
C ARG A 102 -11.18 2.94 -1.33
N HIS A 103 -10.16 2.33 -1.90
CA HIS A 103 -9.82 2.47 -3.32
C HIS A 103 -9.39 1.11 -3.87
N GLY A 104 -9.68 0.86 -5.15
CA GLY A 104 -9.37 -0.40 -5.80
C GLY A 104 -10.28 -1.54 -5.32
N VAL A 105 -9.76 -2.75 -5.20
CA VAL A 105 -10.54 -3.92 -4.75
C VAL A 105 -10.22 -4.24 -3.29
N ILE A 106 -11.24 -4.22 -2.43
CA ILE A 106 -11.11 -4.60 -1.01
C ILE A 106 -12.26 -5.53 -0.65
N ALA A 107 -11.96 -6.67 -0.01
CA ALA A 107 -12.95 -7.68 0.36
C ALA A 107 -13.86 -8.11 -0.80
N GLY A 108 -13.29 -8.26 -2.01
CA GLY A 108 -14.03 -8.66 -3.22
C GLY A 108 -14.92 -7.56 -3.82
N ARG A 109 -14.85 -6.32 -3.30
CA ARG A 109 -15.68 -5.20 -3.75
C ARG A 109 -14.82 -4.11 -4.37
N PHE A 110 -15.34 -3.52 -5.45
CA PHE A 110 -14.69 -2.39 -6.10
C PHE A 110 -15.05 -1.07 -5.41
N HIS A 111 -14.03 -0.25 -5.17
CA HIS A 111 -14.12 1.08 -4.59
C HIS A 111 -13.37 2.07 -5.49
N LYS A 112 -14.01 3.20 -5.81
CA LYS A 112 -13.43 4.24 -6.67
C LYS A 112 -12.45 5.10 -5.89
#